data_AF-A0A1B9PFH5-F1
#
_entry.id   AF-A0A1B9PFH5-F1
#
_cell.length_a   1.000
_cell.length_b   1.000
_cell.length_c   1.000
_cell.angle_alpha   90.00
_cell.angle_beta   90.00
_cell.angle_gamma   90.00
#
_symmetry.space_group_name_H-M   'P 1'
#
loop_
_entity.id
_entity.type
_entity.pdbx_description
1 polymer ?
#
loop_
_entity_poly.entity_id
_entity_poly.type
_entity_poly.pdbx_seq_one_letter_code
_entity_poly.pdbx_strand_id
1 'polypeptide(L)' 'MLGFLSKKKDDYLLQIMLANQDRVTIGDSGVIRVNFDNEDVQRKLQADLDKLKELKELDEQIHRLKAL' A
#
# COMPACT_ATOMS: atom_id res chain seq x y z
N MET A 1 -14.85 -9.13 35.52
CA MET A 1 -15.09 -10.16 34.47
C MET A 1 -14.17 -9.88 33.29
N LEU A 2 -12.91 -10.32 33.36
CA LEU A 2 -11.88 -10.08 32.34
C LEU A 2 -11.79 -11.27 31.36
N GLY A 3 -12.88 -11.51 30.63
CA GLY A 3 -13.08 -12.70 29.80
C GLY A 3 -12.80 -12.55 28.30
N PHE A 4 -12.01 -11.55 27.86
CA PHE A 4 -11.86 -11.24 26.42
C PHE A 4 -10.42 -11.24 25.87
N LEU A 5 -9.42 -11.73 26.61
CA LEU A 5 -8.01 -11.67 26.17
C LEU A 5 -7.41 -13.00 25.69
N SER A 6 -8.17 -14.10 25.64
CA SER A 6 -7.63 -15.43 25.31
C SER A 6 -7.68 -15.84 23.83
N LYS A 7 -8.09 -14.98 22.89
CA LYS A 7 -8.12 -15.29 21.43
C LYS A 7 -7.01 -14.63 20.60
N LYS A 8 -5.92 -14.16 21.20
CA LYS A 8 -4.91 -13.31 20.53
C LYS A 8 -3.82 -14.03 19.71
N LYS A 9 -3.87 -15.35 19.50
CA LYS A 9 -2.77 -16.06 18.81
C LYS A 9 -2.93 -16.22 17.29
N ASP A 10 -4.16 -16.20 16.75
CA ASP A 10 -4.40 -16.65 15.37
C ASP A 10 -4.88 -15.56 14.40
N ASP A 11 -5.01 -14.32 14.85
CA ASP A 11 -5.54 -13.25 14.00
C ASP A 11 -4.42 -12.59 13.18
N TYR A 12 -3.99 -13.29 12.12
CA TYR A 12 -2.95 -12.86 11.18
C TYR A 12 -3.22 -11.46 10.62
N LEU A 13 -4.50 -11.13 10.37
CA LEU A 13 -4.90 -9.82 9.89
C LEU A 13 -4.63 -8.73 10.94
N LEU A 14 -4.96 -8.98 12.20
CA LEU A 14 -4.68 -8.05 13.30
C LEU A 14 -3.17 -7.82 13.47
N GLN A 15 -2.35 -8.87 13.32
CA GLN A 15 -0.89 -8.74 13.38
C GLN A 15 -0.35 -7.86 12.26
N ILE A 16 -0.84 -8.04 11.02
CA ILE A 16 -0.50 -7.18 9.89
C ILE A 16 -0.91 -5.74 10.16
N MET A 17 -2.13 -5.53 10.66
CA MET A 17 -2.64 -4.19 10.97
C MET A 17 -1.76 -3.50 12.04
N LEU A 18 -1.41 -4.22 13.12
CA LEU A 18 -0.50 -3.73 14.16
C LEU A 18 0.89 -3.39 13.60
N ALA A 19 1.43 -4.24 12.73
CA ALA A 19 2.75 -4.05 12.12
C ALA A 19 2.80 -2.88 11.12
N ASN A 20 1.66 -2.40 10.63
CA ASN A 20 1.56 -1.34 9.62
C ASN A 20 0.88 -0.07 10.16
N GLN A 21 0.70 0.08 11.48
CA GLN A 21 0.05 1.26 12.06
C GLN A 21 0.79 2.57 11.78
N ASP A 22 2.10 2.50 11.58
CA ASP A 22 2.97 3.61 11.18
C ASP A 22 2.77 4.06 9.73
N ARG A 23 2.20 3.18 8.89
CA ARG A 23 1.98 3.38 7.45
C ARG A 23 0.53 3.65 7.10
N VAL A 24 -0.41 3.03 7.82
CA VAL A 24 -1.84 3.06 7.51
C VAL A 24 -2.66 3.15 8.79
N THR A 25 -3.61 4.07 8.82
CA THR A 25 -4.61 4.20 9.89
C THR A 25 -5.99 3.84 9.33
N ILE A 26 -6.68 2.92 10.01
CA ILE A 26 -8.05 2.51 9.67
C ILE A 26 -8.97 3.11 10.70
N GLY A 27 -9.84 4.04 10.28
CA GLY A 27 -10.84 4.65 11.15
C GLY A 27 -12.07 3.77 11.30
N ASP A 28 -12.85 4.01 12.37
CA ASP A 28 -14.04 3.23 12.73
C ASP A 28 -15.15 3.27 11.67
N SER A 29 -15.12 4.26 10.76
CA SER A 29 -16.00 4.36 9.60
C SER A 29 -15.57 3.53 8.39
N GLY A 30 -14.48 2.77 8.50
CA GLY A 30 -13.87 2.03 7.39
C GLY A 30 -12.96 2.89 6.49
N VAL A 31 -12.74 4.17 6.84
CA VAL A 31 -11.82 5.05 6.11
C VAL A 31 -10.38 4.61 6.35
N ILE A 32 -9.66 4.32 5.26
CA ILE A 32 -8.24 3.97 5.26
C ILE A 32 -7.44 5.23 4.92
N ARG A 33 -6.56 5.64 5.82
CA ARG A 33 -5.62 6.76 5.62
C ARG A 33 -4.20 6.24 5.52
N VAL A 34 -3.49 6.66 4.49
CA VAL A 34 -2.08 6.32 4.29
C VAL A 34 -1.23 7.45 4.87
N ASN A 35 -0.20 7.10 5.64
CA ASN A 35 0.76 8.03 6.17
C ASN A 35 1.83 8.34 5.12
N PHE A 36 1.75 9.52 4.51
CA PHE A 36 2.72 9.96 3.50
C PHE A 36 4.05 10.41 4.09
N ASP A 37 4.16 10.62 5.40
CA ASP A 37 5.42 10.97 6.05
C ASP A 37 6.30 9.74 6.33
N ASN A 38 5.74 8.54 6.16
CA ASN A 38 6.48 7.29 6.32
C ASN A 38 7.43 7.04 5.14
N GLU A 39 8.73 6.92 5.42
CA GLU A 39 9.76 6.75 4.38
C GLU A 39 9.57 5.50 3.51
N ASP A 40 9.05 4.40 4.08
CA ASP A 40 8.81 3.17 3.32
C ASP A 40 7.63 3.35 2.35
N VAL A 41 6.60 4.09 2.79
CA VAL A 41 5.47 4.46 1.93
C VAL A 41 5.93 5.36 0.79
N GLN A 42 6.75 6.37 1.06
CA GLN A 42 7.30 7.25 0.04
C GLN A 42 8.17 6.48 -0.96
N ARG A 43 9.06 5.61 -0.47
CA ARG A 43 9.91 4.76 -1.34
C ARG A 43 9.07 3.86 -2.24
N LYS A 44 8.01 3.24 -1.70
CA LYS A 44 7.12 2.39 -2.49
C LYS A 44 6.37 3.19 -3.55
N LEU A 45 5.83 4.35 -3.17
CA LEU A 45 5.14 5.26 -4.10
C LEU A 45 6.06 5.71 -5.24
N GLN A 46 7.30 6.08 -4.92
CA GLN A 46 8.28 6.48 -5.94
C GLN A 46 8.57 5.34 -6.93
N ALA A 47 8.80 4.13 -6.42
CA ALA A 47 9.03 2.96 -7.27
C ALA A 47 7.83 2.65 -8.19
N ASP A 48 6.61 2.84 -7.69
CA ASP A 48 5.40 2.62 -8.48
C ASP A 48 5.21 3.72 -9.54
N LEU A 49 5.53 4.98 -9.21
CA LEU A 49 5.54 6.08 -10.17
C LEU A 49 6.56 5.86 -11.30
N ASP A 50 7.75 5.36 -10.97
CA ASP A 50 8.78 5.13 -11.97
C ASP A 50 8.40 3.99 -12.92
N LYS A 51 7.80 2.90 -12.41
CA LYS A 51 7.21 1.85 -13.24
C LYS A 51 6.11 2.37 -14.16
N LEU A 52 5.25 3.27 -13.68
CA LEU A 52 4.20 3.86 -14.51
C LEU A 52 4.78 4.71 -15.65
N LYS A 53 5.90 5.41 -15.42
CA LYS A 53 6.61 6.14 -16.49
C LYS A 53 7.18 5.19 -17.53
N GLU A 54 7.86 4.12 -17.10
CA GLU A 54 8.41 3.10 -18.00
C GLU A 54 7.31 2.50 -18.89
N LEU A 55 6.16 2.16 -18.30
CA LEU A 55 5.02 1.62 -19.05
C LEU A 55 4.46 2.62 -20.07
N LYS A 56 4.42 3.91 -19.72
CA LYS A 56 3.98 4.96 -20.64
C LYS A 56 4.94 5.13 -21.81
N GLU A 57 6.24 5.11 -21.56
CA GLU A 57 7.26 5.20 -22.60
C GLU A 57 7.20 4.00 -23.56
N LEU A 58 6.98 2.80 -23.02
CA LEU A 58 6.78 1.60 -23.82
C LEU A 58 5.53 1.70 -24.71
N ASP A 59 4.43 2.22 -24.18
CA ASP A 59 3.19 2.42 -24.96
C ASP A 59 3.39 3.43 -26.09
N GLU A 60 4.09 4.54 -25.83
CA GLU A 60 4.45 5.54 -26.84
C GLU A 60 5.39 4.98 -27.92
N GLN A 61 6.30 4.07 -27.58
CA GLN A 61 7.16 3.39 -28.55
C GLN A 61 6.35 2.41 -29.42
N ILE A 62 5.46 1.63 -28.82
CA ILE A 62 4.56 0.72 -29.55
C ILE A 62 3.69 1.52 -30.52
N HIS A 63 3.15 2.66 -30.09
CA HIS A 63 2.31 3.48 -30.95
C HIS A 63 3.08 4.05 -32.14
N ARG A 64 4.34 4.47 -31.94
CA ARG A 64 5.24 4.90 -33.03
C ARG A 64 5.57 3.78 -34.01
N LEU A 65 5.79 2.55 -33.53
CA LEU A 65 6.06 1.39 -34.39
C LEU A 65 4.82 0.96 -35.20
N LYS A 66 3.61 1.12 -34.64
CA LYS A 66 2.35 0.81 -35.34
C LYS A 66 1.96 1.85 -36.40
N ALA A 67 2.56 3.04 -36.38
CA ALA A 67 2.30 4.11 -37.34
C ALA A 67 3.22 4.04 -38.58
N LEU A 68 4.19 3.12 -38.59
CA LEU A 68 5.05 2.76 -39.73
C LEU A 68 4.50 1.52 -40.44
#